data_AF-A0A9N9DAS7-F1
#
_entry.id   AF-A0A9N9DAS7-F1
#
_cell.length_a   1.000
_cell.length_b   1.000
_cell.length_c   1.000
_cell.angle_alpha   90.00
_cell.angle_beta   90.00
_cell.angle_gamma   90.00
#
_symmetry.space_group_name_H-M   'P 1'
#
loop_
_entity.id
_entity.type
_entity.pdbx_description
1 polymer ?
#
loop_
_entity_poly.entity_id
_entity_poly.type
_entity_poly.pdbx_seq_one_letter_code
_entity_poly.pdbx_strand_id
1 'polypeptide(L)'
;MFEDEIATLRRMSKRQILMQLLNFLMIIASALMVWKGLALYTNSESPIVVVLSGSMEPAFYRGDLLFLGMPDEPLRVGDICVFKIPGRDVPIVHRVIKLHDELSMGTSGGDEV
;
A
#
# COMPACT_ATOMS: atom_id res chain seq x y z
N MET A 1 -17.24 -24.67 -27.20
CA MET A 1 -17.29 -23.66 -26.11
C MET A 1 -16.68 -22.34 -26.57
N PHE A 2 -15.37 -22.25 -26.85
CA PHE A 2 -14.78 -21.00 -27.38
C PHE A 2 -15.16 -20.71 -28.85
N GLU A 3 -15.36 -21.74 -29.68
CA GLU A 3 -15.78 -21.54 -31.08
C GLU A 3 -17.18 -20.93 -31.21
N ASP A 4 -18.09 -21.32 -30.31
CA ASP A 4 -19.46 -20.79 -30.24
C ASP A 4 -19.46 -19.31 -29.81
N GLU A 5 -18.60 -18.92 -28.88
CA GLU A 5 -18.40 -17.52 -28.48
C GLU A 5 -17.85 -16.67 -29.62
N ILE A 6 -16.88 -17.18 -30.38
CA ILE A 6 -16.31 -16.47 -31.54
C ILE A 6 -17.35 -16.31 -32.65
N ALA A 7 -18.18 -17.33 -32.89
CA ALA A 7 -19.29 -17.25 -33.85
C ALA A 7 -20.37 -16.25 -33.39
N THR A 8 -20.62 -16.16 -32.09
CA THR A 8 -21.56 -15.20 -31.49
C THR A 8 -21.00 -13.77 -31.54
N LEU A 9 -19.72 -13.58 -31.21
CA LEU A 9 -19.00 -12.30 -31.34
C LEU A 9 -19.02 -11.78 -32.77
N ARG A 10 -18.84 -12.65 -33.77
CA ARG A 10 -18.87 -12.29 -35.19
C ARG A 10 -20.28 -11.91 -35.68
N ARG A 11 -21.34 -12.40 -35.04
CA ARG A 11 -22.74 -12.05 -35.34
C ARG A 11 -23.21 -10.75 -34.68
N MET A 12 -22.52 -10.27 -33.64
CA MET A 12 -22.90 -9.02 -32.97
C MET A 12 -22.59 -7.80 -33.84
N SER A 13 -23.47 -6.80 -33.77
CA SER A 13 -23.26 -5.53 -34.44
C SER A 13 -21.98 -4.85 -33.91
N LYS A 14 -21.23 -4.15 -34.79
CA LYS A 14 -20.03 -3.39 -34.39
C LYS A 14 -20.29 -2.46 -33.19
N ARG A 15 -21.52 -1.92 -33.10
CA ARG A 15 -21.99 -1.08 -32.00
C ARG A 15 -22.11 -1.84 -30.69
N GLN A 16 -22.65 -3.07 -30.69
CA GLN A 16 -22.74 -3.89 -29.48
C GLN A 16 -21.36 -4.29 -28.96
N ILE A 17 -20.44 -4.69 -29.84
CA ILE A 17 -19.07 -5.02 -29.45
C ILE A 17 -18.39 -3.81 -28.82
N LEU A 18 -18.55 -2.62 -29.42
CA LEU A 18 -17.99 -1.38 -28.89
C LEU A 18 -18.57 -1.04 -27.51
N MET A 19 -19.89 -1.14 -27.32
CA MET A 19 -20.52 -0.85 -26.03
C MET A 19 -20.11 -1.86 -24.95
N GLN A 20 -19.97 -3.14 -25.29
CA GLN A 20 -19.53 -4.17 -24.36
C GLN A 20 -18.07 -3.97 -23.94
N LEU A 21 -17.21 -3.62 -24.89
CA LEU A 21 -15.82 -3.26 -24.62
C LEU A 21 -15.74 -1.99 -23.76
N LEU A 22 -16.55 -0.97 -24.05
CA LEU A 22 -16.59 0.26 -23.26
C LEU A 22 -17.05 0.01 -21.82
N ASN A 23 -18.07 -0.82 -21.62
CA ASN A 23 -18.51 -1.21 -20.26
C ASN A 23 -17.42 -1.97 -19.51
N PHE A 24 -16.70 -2.87 -20.18
CA PHE A 24 -15.58 -3.56 -19.57
C PHE A 24 -14.45 -2.60 -19.19
N LEU A 25 -14.12 -1.65 -20.07
CA LEU A 25 -13.15 -0.60 -19.77
C LEU A 25 -13.59 0.29 -18.61
N MET A 26 -14.87 0.62 -18.51
CA MET A 26 -15.43 1.40 -17.40
C MET A 26 -15.25 0.69 -16.05
N ILE A 27 -15.44 -0.63 -16.00
CA ILE A 27 -15.22 -1.43 -14.78
C ILE A 27 -13.74 -1.43 -14.38
N ILE A 28 -12.83 -1.61 -15.35
CA ILE A 28 -11.39 -1.56 -15.07
C ILE A 28 -10.97 -0.16 -14.63
N ALA A 29 -11.47 0.88 -15.30
CA ALA A 29 -11.17 2.26 -14.98
C ALA A 29 -11.66 2.63 -13.58
N SER A 30 -12.87 2.21 -13.18
CA SER A 30 -13.39 2.48 -11.84
C SER A 30 -12.57 1.77 -10.75
N ALA A 31 -12.17 0.52 -10.98
CA ALA A 31 -11.27 -0.20 -10.05
C ALA A 31 -9.92 0.51 -9.90
N LEU A 32 -9.32 0.96 -11.00
CA LEU A 32 -8.06 1.71 -10.99
C LEU A 32 -8.22 3.09 -10.32
N MET A 33 -9.34 3.78 -10.53
CA MET A 33 -9.65 5.05 -9.87
C MET A 33 -9.76 4.89 -8.36
N VAL A 34 -10.40 3.82 -7.87
CA VAL A 34 -10.48 3.53 -6.42
C VAL A 34 -9.08 3.24 -5.86
N TRP A 35 -8.28 2.41 -6.53
CA TRP A 35 -6.91 2.11 -6.09
C TRP A 35 -6.03 3.35 -6.05
N LYS A 36 -6.03 4.15 -7.13
CA LYS A 36 -5.25 5.40 -7.22
C LYS A 36 -5.77 6.46 -6.25
N GLY A 37 -7.09 6.57 -6.08
CA GLY A 37 -7.72 7.46 -5.11
C GLY A 37 -7.29 7.13 -3.69
N LEU A 38 -7.27 5.84 -3.33
CA LEU A 38 -6.78 5.39 -2.03
C LEU A 38 -5.30 5.70 -1.84
N ALA A 39 -4.46 5.36 -2.83
CA ALA A 39 -3.02 5.62 -2.78
C ALA A 39 -2.70 7.13 -2.60
N LEU A 40 -3.42 8.00 -3.32
CA LEU A 40 -3.30 9.45 -3.19
C LEU A 40 -3.79 9.95 -1.83
N TYR A 41 -4.91 9.43 -1.34
CA TYR A 41 -5.46 9.82 -0.04
C TYR A 41 -4.53 9.45 1.12
N THR A 42 -3.95 8.26 1.07
CA THR A 42 -3.02 7.77 2.10
C THR A 42 -1.60 8.31 1.95
N ASN A 43 -1.33 9.05 0.86
CA ASN A 43 0.00 9.50 0.45
C ASN A 43 1.06 8.38 0.51
N SER A 44 0.67 7.18 0.10
CA SER A 44 1.48 5.96 0.18
C SER A 44 1.44 5.24 -1.16
N GLU A 45 2.59 4.78 -1.65
CA GLU A 45 2.70 3.98 -2.87
C GLU A 45 1.96 2.64 -2.75
N SER A 46 1.78 2.16 -1.51
CA SER A 46 1.11 0.91 -1.19
C SER A 46 0.17 1.14 -0.01
N PRO A 47 -1.09 1.58 -0.26
CA PRO A 47 -2.05 1.82 0.82
C PRO A 47 -2.45 0.54 1.55
N ILE A 48 -2.25 -0.62 0.93
CA ILE A 48 -2.66 -1.92 1.44
C ILE A 48 -1.51 -2.92 1.27
N VAL A 49 -1.04 -3.49 2.37
CA VAL A 49 -0.02 -4.56 2.39
C VAL A 49 -0.48 -5.75 3.21
N VAL A 50 0.01 -6.94 2.89
CA VAL A 50 -0.29 -8.18 3.61
C VAL A 50 0.90 -8.62 4.46
N VAL A 51 0.63 -9.11 5.66
CA VAL A 51 1.66 -9.67 6.55
C VAL A 51 2.08 -11.05 6.06
N LEU A 52 3.33 -11.14 5.58
CA LEU A 52 3.91 -12.38 5.06
C LEU A 52 4.51 -13.27 6.15
N SER A 53 4.86 -12.72 7.32
CA SER A 53 5.61 -13.42 8.36
C SER A 53 5.12 -13.07 9.76
N GLY A 54 5.17 -14.05 10.68
CA GLY A 54 4.66 -13.92 12.06
C GLY A 54 5.65 -13.36 13.08
N SER A 55 6.58 -12.47 12.68
CA SER A 55 7.57 -11.91 13.63
C SER A 55 6.97 -10.93 14.65
N MET A 56 5.77 -10.41 14.37
CA MET A 56 5.05 -9.45 15.20
C MET A 56 3.91 -10.10 16.01
N GLU A 57 3.90 -11.42 16.16
CA GLU A 57 2.93 -12.11 17.01
C GLU A 57 3.10 -11.68 18.48
N PRO A 58 2.02 -11.35 19.23
CA PRO A 58 0.59 -11.55 18.92
C PRO A 58 -0.13 -10.37 18.25
N ALA A 59 0.57 -9.28 17.90
CA ALA A 59 -0.05 -8.07 17.37
C ALA A 59 -0.47 -8.20 15.90
N PHE A 60 0.25 -9.01 15.10
CA PHE A 60 -0.11 -9.34 13.73
C PHE A 60 0.11 -10.81 13.44
N TYR A 61 -0.83 -11.40 12.70
CA TYR A 61 -0.77 -12.76 12.22
C TYR A 61 -0.50 -12.80 10.72
N ARG A 62 -0.01 -13.96 10.25
CA ARG A 62 0.20 -14.18 8.82
C ARG A 62 -1.14 -14.10 8.09
N GLY A 63 -1.20 -13.27 7.05
CA GLY A 63 -2.43 -13.03 6.29
C GLY A 63 -3.21 -11.78 6.73
N ASP A 64 -2.80 -11.08 7.78
CA ASP A 64 -3.43 -9.81 8.17
C ASP A 64 -3.21 -8.74 7.10
N LEU A 65 -4.25 -7.94 6.89
CA LEU A 65 -4.23 -6.81 5.96
C LEU A 65 -3.91 -5.53 6.73
N LEU A 66 -2.81 -4.88 6.37
CA LEU A 66 -2.41 -3.60 6.94
C LEU A 66 -2.77 -2.47 5.97
N PHE A 67 -3.47 -1.48 6.48
CA PHE A 67 -3.70 -0.22 5.79
C PHE A 67 -2.59 0.75 6.19
N LEU A 68 -1.85 1.25 5.20
CA LEU A 68 -0.75 2.18 5.39
C LEU A 68 -1.22 3.58 5.03
N GLY A 69 -1.08 4.50 5.97
CA GLY A 69 -1.19 5.94 5.75
C GLY A 69 0.12 6.61 6.14
N MET A 70 0.48 7.68 5.44
CA MET A 70 1.58 8.55 5.82
C MET A 70 1.00 9.81 6.50
N PRO A 71 0.89 9.80 7.85
CA PRO A 71 0.46 11.00 8.57
C PRO A 71 1.57 12.06 8.58
N ASP A 72 1.19 13.33 8.63
CA ASP A 72 2.13 14.48 8.70
C ASP A 72 2.70 14.69 10.12
N GLU A 73 2.26 13.91 11.11
CA GLU A 73 2.75 14.01 12.49
C GLU A 73 4.05 13.20 12.71
N PRO A 74 4.94 13.67 13.62
CA PRO A 74 6.15 12.94 13.94
C PRO A 74 5.82 11.60 14.61
N LEU A 75 6.60 10.57 14.24
CA LEU A 75 6.51 9.22 14.80
C LEU A 75 6.69 9.24 16.32
N ARG A 76 5.92 8.41 17.02
CA ARG A 76 5.96 8.25 18.48
C ARG A 76 6.46 6.86 18.87
N VAL A 77 6.96 6.74 20.09
CA VAL A 77 7.28 5.43 20.66
C VAL A 77 5.99 4.62 20.78
N GLY A 78 6.01 3.40 20.26
CA GLY A 78 4.85 2.50 20.21
C GLY A 78 4.20 2.38 18.83
N ASP A 79 4.47 3.30 17.92
CA ASP A 79 3.93 3.29 16.55
C ASP A 79 4.46 2.10 15.74
N ILE A 80 3.66 1.65 14.77
CA ILE A 80 3.99 0.53 13.89
C ILE A 80 4.30 1.12 12.52
N CYS A 81 5.58 1.15 12.17
CA CYS A 81 6.04 1.75 10.94
C CYS A 81 6.32 0.67 9.90
N VAL A 82 5.99 0.97 8.64
CA VAL A 82 6.34 0.14 7.50
C VAL A 82 7.25 0.94 6.60
N PHE A 83 8.42 0.38 6.29
CA PHE A 83 9.39 1.02 5.42
C PHE A 83 9.95 0.03 4.41
N LYS A 84 10.35 0.57 3.26
CA LYS A 84 11.04 -0.18 2.20
C LYS A 84 12.52 0.13 2.26
N ILE A 85 13.35 -0.91 2.26
CA ILE A 85 14.81 -0.77 2.21
C ILE A 85 15.24 -0.81 0.73
N PRO A 86 16.10 0.11 0.26
CA PRO A 86 16.66 0.02 -1.09
C PRO A 86 17.40 -1.31 -1.25
N GLY A 87 17.03 -2.10 -2.27
CA GLY A 87 17.58 -3.45 -2.51
C GLY A 87 16.74 -4.60 -1.93
N ARG A 88 15.63 -4.32 -1.23
CA ARG A 88 14.64 -5.33 -0.83
C ARG A 88 13.24 -4.93 -1.32
N ASP A 89 12.60 -5.82 -2.07
CA ASP A 89 11.26 -5.56 -2.63
C ASP A 89 10.14 -5.72 -1.60
N VAL A 90 10.39 -6.47 -0.53
CA VAL A 90 9.41 -6.74 0.53
C VAL A 90 9.51 -5.65 1.61
N PRO A 91 8.42 -4.90 1.89
CA PRO A 91 8.39 -3.92 2.97
C PRO A 91 8.48 -4.61 4.33
N ILE A 92 9.06 -3.93 5.31
CA ILE A 92 9.28 -4.49 6.64
C ILE A 92 8.48 -3.71 7.67
N VAL A 93 7.78 -4.44 8.54
CA VAL A 93 6.97 -3.90 9.63
C VAL A 93 7.77 -3.99 10.93
N HIS A 94 7.89 -2.88 11.66
CA HIS A 94 8.50 -2.84 13.00
C HIS A 94 7.72 -1.93 13.94
N ARG A 95 7.80 -2.21 15.25
CA ARG A 95 7.33 -1.31 16.31
C ARG A 95 8.45 -0.36 16.74
N VAL A 96 8.17 0.93 16.81
CA VAL A 96 9.10 1.94 17.32
C VAL A 96 9.28 1.74 18.83
N ILE A 97 10.51 1.44 19.26
CA ILE A 97 10.85 1.25 20.68
C ILE A 97 11.49 2.50 21.29
N LYS A 98 12.25 3.26 20.50
CA LYS A 98 12.94 4.47 20.94
C LYS A 98 13.13 5.44 19.78
N LEU A 99 12.88 6.72 20.04
CA LEU A 99 13.20 7.82 19.14
C LEU A 99 14.55 8.43 19.53
N HIS A 100 15.33 8.82 18.54
CA HIS A 100 16.57 9.56 18.75
C HIS A 100 16.39 10.93 18.09
N ASP A 101 15.99 11.93 18.88
CA ASP A 101 15.96 13.32 18.43
C ASP A 101 17.36 13.92 18.56
N GLU A 102 17.99 14.20 17.42
CA GLU A 102 19.29 14.88 17.35
C GLU A 102 19.28 16.28 17.99
N LEU A 103 18.10 16.84 18.29
CA LEU A 103 17.95 18.12 19.01
C LEU A 103 18.49 18.08 20.46
N SER A 104 18.83 16.91 20.99
CA SER A 104 19.47 16.74 22.31
C SER A 104 21.00 16.54 22.24
N MET A 105 21.60 16.51 21.05
CA MET A 105 23.05 16.51 20.85
C MET A 105 23.58 17.95 20.72
N GLY A 106 23.29 18.76 21.73
CA GLY A 106 23.80 20.12 21.84
C GLY A 106 23.78 20.59 23.30
N THR A 107 24.97 20.69 23.90
CA THR A 107 25.30 21.33 25.19
C THR A 107 25.05 20.53 26.49
N SER A 108 25.97 19.60 26.80
CA SER A 108 26.44 19.43 28.18
C SER A 108 27.83 18.81 28.17
N GLY A 109 28.82 19.54 28.68
CA GLY A 109 30.16 19.03 28.91
C GLY A 109 31.32 20.01 28.70
N GLY A 110 31.12 21.30 28.93
CA GLY A 110 32.18 22.13 29.50
C GLY A 110 31.83 22.33 30.97
N ASP A 111 32.66 21.79 31.87
CA ASP A 111 33.06 22.33 33.19
C ASP A 111 33.40 21.22 34.20
N GLU A 112 34.66 21.28 34.67
CA GLU A 112 35.23 20.88 35.97
C GLU A 112 35.28 19.38 36.37
N VAL A 113 36.47 18.76 36.25
CA VAL A 113 37.51 18.60 37.31
C VAL A 113 38.88 18.41 36.65
#